data_AF-A0AAD4ENJ7-F1
#
_entry.id   AF-A0AAD4ENJ7-F1
#
_cell.length_a   1.000
_cell.length_b   1.000
_cell.length_c   1.000
_cell.angle_alpha   90.00
_cell.angle_beta   90.00
_cell.angle_gamma   90.00
#
_symmetry.space_group_name_H-M   'P 1'
#
loop_
_entity.id
_entity.type
_entity.pdbx_description
1 polymer ?
#
loop_
_entity_poly.entity_id
_entity_poly.type
_entity_poly.pdbx_seq_one_letter_code
_entity_poly.pdbx_strand_id
1 'polypeptide(L)'
;MTERTMTECKERYVALSYVWGDATAARREIIVNGEPAFITENLHAALTHMLGLQGLLASLLGECELWVDAVCINQQDATEKFKQVAHMKAVFANAQWVVAWMGLAADGSDELLRALNETGSVATTAEGGSGQLEEPSFCPKALHAFLAREWWTRMWTFQEFMVPFMLWFVCGHSYAHSYDIFGALNKAMSYLDRTYYYIFETEFSNLLAWRMHMLLLHERFMEEKELPLLDLIEATKDAKCTDPRDRIFALLGLMGQDEKRHLNCDYKSSPCEVFCNAIRVMAIDPGVGRAAKVTETVDLWKRLPSRGGTKLQEHDPLQQVVPARWECDGIACSSLTLCLHIAQSAKTSGKDIARALIMGSQGSWRDQGRSGDRDTGG
;
A
#
# COMPACT_ATOMS: atom_id res chain seq x y z
N MET A 1 -30.58 13.82 2.58
CA MET A 1 -29.67 14.00 1.44
C MET A 1 -30.21 13.17 0.29
N THR A 2 -30.06 13.64 -0.94
CA THR A 2 -30.51 12.95 -2.16
C THR A 2 -29.37 12.06 -2.64
N GLU A 3 -29.66 10.79 -2.95
CA GLU A 3 -28.70 9.88 -3.56
C GLU A 3 -28.27 10.43 -4.92
N ARG A 4 -26.95 10.51 -5.16
CA ARG A 4 -26.36 10.97 -6.42
C ARG A 4 -25.29 9.97 -6.82
N THR A 5 -25.32 9.56 -8.08
CA THR A 5 -24.22 8.79 -8.66
C THR A 5 -22.97 9.67 -8.74
N MET A 6 -21.77 9.05 -8.75
CA MET A 6 -20.51 9.79 -8.92
C MET A 6 -20.50 10.70 -10.17
N THR A 7 -21.29 10.37 -11.18
CA THR A 7 -21.45 11.15 -12.42
C THR A 7 -22.39 12.37 -12.25
N GLU A 8 -23.26 12.37 -11.25
CA GLU A 8 -24.22 13.42 -10.93
C GLU A 8 -23.68 14.43 -9.91
N CYS A 9 -22.62 14.08 -9.17
CA CYS A 9 -21.81 15.01 -8.39
C CYS A 9 -21.07 15.95 -9.35
N LYS A 10 -21.73 17.04 -9.76
CA LYS A 10 -21.12 18.16 -10.49
C LYS A 10 -20.01 18.79 -9.64
N GLU A 11 -18.81 18.23 -9.77
CA GLU A 11 -17.51 18.77 -9.42
C GLU A 11 -17.39 19.33 -8.01
N ARG A 12 -17.08 18.44 -7.04
CA ARG A 12 -16.21 18.63 -5.85
C ARG A 12 -16.71 17.80 -4.67
N TYR A 13 -16.02 16.69 -4.40
CA TYR A 13 -16.17 15.93 -3.17
C TYR A 13 -14.81 15.75 -2.50
N VAL A 14 -14.86 15.40 -1.22
CA VAL A 14 -13.71 15.05 -0.40
C VAL A 14 -13.70 13.56 -0.22
N ALA A 15 -12.56 12.91 -0.46
CA ALA A 15 -12.44 11.48 -0.16
C ALA A 15 -11.80 11.29 1.22
N LEU A 16 -12.43 10.45 2.05
CA LEU A 16 -11.88 10.04 3.34
C LEU A 16 -11.06 8.76 3.17
N SER A 17 -9.81 8.82 3.61
CA SER A 17 -8.89 7.72 3.75
C SER A 17 -8.71 7.42 5.23
N TYR A 18 -9.00 6.20 5.68
CA TYR A 18 -8.94 5.84 7.10
C TYR A 18 -8.62 4.35 7.30
N VAL A 19 -8.22 3.99 8.51
CA VAL A 19 -8.04 2.59 8.91
C VAL A 19 -9.39 1.98 9.26
N TRP A 20 -9.76 0.87 8.60
CA TRP A 20 -11.05 0.19 8.82
C TRP A 20 -11.28 -0.18 10.30
N GLY A 21 -10.20 -0.59 10.98
CA GLY A 21 -10.21 -0.99 12.38
C GLY A 21 -10.64 -2.44 12.57
N ASP A 22 -10.96 -2.79 13.81
CA ASP A 22 -11.43 -4.12 14.16
C ASP A 22 -12.80 -4.41 13.52
N ALA A 23 -12.81 -5.31 12.55
CA ALA A 23 -14.03 -5.72 11.86
C ALA A 23 -15.00 -6.51 12.74
N THR A 24 -14.52 -7.05 13.86
CA THR A 24 -15.30 -7.84 14.84
C THR A 24 -15.91 -6.97 15.94
N ALA A 25 -15.44 -5.72 16.09
CA ALA A 25 -15.99 -4.79 17.04
C ALA A 25 -17.44 -4.41 16.71
N ALA A 26 -18.18 -3.98 17.73
CA ALA A 26 -19.52 -3.46 17.57
C ALA A 26 -19.54 -2.28 16.58
N ARG A 27 -20.48 -2.33 15.64
CA ARG A 27 -20.69 -1.25 14.68
C ARG A 27 -21.43 -0.07 15.32
N ARG A 28 -21.25 1.11 14.74
CA ARG A 28 -21.96 2.34 15.13
C ARG A 28 -22.99 2.70 14.08
N GLU A 29 -24.15 3.12 14.54
CA GLU A 29 -25.24 3.57 13.66
C GLU A 29 -24.98 5.01 13.22
N ILE A 30 -25.22 5.28 11.94
CA ILE A 30 -25.31 6.60 11.34
C ILE A 30 -26.57 6.64 10.47
N ILE A 31 -27.03 7.84 10.12
CA ILE A 31 -28.15 8.02 9.19
C ILE A 31 -27.62 8.42 7.82
N VAL A 32 -27.91 7.61 6.80
CA VAL A 32 -27.56 7.85 5.41
C VAL A 32 -28.85 7.91 4.60
N ASN A 33 -29.12 9.04 3.94
CA ASN A 33 -30.35 9.26 3.17
C ASN A 33 -31.66 9.02 3.94
N GLY A 34 -31.65 9.19 5.27
CA GLY A 34 -32.82 8.97 6.14
C GLY A 34 -32.95 7.54 6.67
N GLU A 35 -32.09 6.62 6.23
CA GLU A 35 -32.07 5.23 6.66
C GLU A 35 -30.87 4.94 7.58
N PRO A 36 -31.01 4.01 8.55
CA PRO A 36 -29.90 3.61 9.41
C PRO A 36 -28.86 2.79 8.63
N ALA A 37 -27.59 3.15 8.80
CA ALA A 37 -26.43 2.42 8.29
C ALA A 37 -25.43 2.17 9.40
N PHE A 38 -24.68 1.07 9.32
CA PHE A 38 -23.75 0.64 10.37
C PHE A 38 -22.29 0.68 9.91
N ILE A 39 -21.51 1.52 10.56
CA ILE A 39 -20.09 1.77 10.25
C ILE A 39 -19.17 1.25 11.37
N THR A 40 -17.86 1.16 11.09
CA THR A 40 -16.88 0.78 12.12
C THR A 40 -16.68 1.89 13.15
N GLU A 41 -16.18 1.53 14.32
CA GLU A 41 -15.80 2.49 15.36
C GLU A 41 -14.81 3.54 14.83
N ASN A 42 -13.82 3.11 14.05
CA ASN A 42 -12.81 4.01 13.49
C ASN A 42 -13.42 5.03 12.54
N LEU A 43 -14.35 4.63 11.67
CA LEU A 43 -15.03 5.56 10.77
C LEU A 43 -15.92 6.51 11.57
N HIS A 44 -16.63 6.02 12.57
CA HIS A 44 -17.46 6.86 13.43
C HIS A 44 -16.62 7.91 14.16
N ALA A 45 -15.46 7.52 14.70
CA ALA A 45 -14.52 8.43 15.34
C ALA A 45 -14.00 9.47 14.34
N ALA A 46 -13.62 9.06 13.12
CA ALA A 46 -13.17 9.97 12.06
C ALA A 46 -14.24 11.02 11.73
N LEU A 47 -15.47 10.59 11.43
CA LEU A 47 -16.58 11.47 11.09
C LEU A 47 -16.90 12.45 12.24
N THR A 48 -16.96 11.95 13.48
CA THR A 48 -17.25 12.78 14.66
C THR A 48 -16.19 13.86 14.86
N HIS A 49 -14.90 13.52 14.73
CA HIS A 49 -13.82 14.49 14.88
C HIS A 49 -13.75 15.47 13.72
N MET A 50 -14.00 15.01 12.49
CA MET A 50 -14.09 15.89 11.32
C MET A 50 -15.18 16.96 11.48
N LEU A 51 -16.34 16.59 12.04
CA LEU A 51 -17.41 17.53 12.38
C LEU A 51 -17.02 18.52 13.49
N GLY A 52 -16.11 18.12 14.39
CA GLY A 52 -15.57 18.96 15.46
C GLY A 52 -14.36 19.79 15.09
N LEU A 53 -13.85 19.69 13.85
CA LEU A 53 -12.71 20.47 13.40
C LEU A 53 -13.02 21.97 13.42
N GLN A 54 -11.98 22.78 13.58
CA GLN A 54 -12.05 24.23 13.51
C GLN A 54 -11.06 24.76 12.47
N GLY A 55 -11.25 26.02 12.04
CA GLY A 55 -10.35 26.68 11.10
C GLY A 55 -10.58 26.31 9.64
N LEU A 56 -9.52 26.44 8.83
CA LEU A 56 -9.59 26.32 7.36
C LEU A 56 -10.21 24.99 6.92
N LEU A 57 -9.73 23.87 7.45
CA LEU A 57 -10.19 22.55 7.00
C LEU A 57 -11.67 22.32 7.35
N ALA A 58 -12.16 22.86 8.48
CA ALA A 58 -13.57 22.80 8.84
C ALA A 58 -14.45 23.55 7.84
N SER A 59 -14.05 24.77 7.46
CA SER A 59 -14.76 25.55 6.44
C SER A 59 -14.77 24.85 5.09
N LEU A 60 -13.63 24.26 4.69
CA LEU A 60 -13.50 23.51 3.45
C LEU A 60 -14.40 22.27 3.43
N LEU A 61 -14.43 21.49 4.52
CA LEU A 61 -15.26 20.29 4.62
C LEU A 61 -16.76 20.61 4.67
N GLY A 62 -17.15 21.75 5.25
CA GLY A 62 -18.56 22.15 5.38
C GLY A 62 -19.26 22.45 4.05
N GLU A 63 -18.51 22.67 2.96
CA GLU A 63 -19.04 23.01 1.64
C GLU A 63 -19.05 21.83 0.65
N CYS A 64 -18.50 20.68 1.04
CA CYS A 64 -18.26 19.57 0.12
C CYS A 64 -19.06 18.31 0.48
N GLU A 65 -19.38 17.52 -0.54
CA GLU A 65 -19.85 16.15 -0.34
C GLU A 65 -18.66 15.28 0.14
N LEU A 66 -18.92 14.34 1.05
CA LEU A 66 -17.91 13.43 1.58
C LEU A 66 -18.09 12.03 0.98
N TRP A 67 -17.07 11.53 0.32
CA TRP A 67 -16.99 10.15 -0.14
C TRP A 67 -16.27 9.28 0.89
N VAL A 68 -16.90 8.17 1.27
CA VAL A 68 -16.37 7.18 2.19
C VAL A 68 -16.66 5.78 1.65
N ASP A 69 -15.62 4.96 1.51
CA ASP A 69 -15.72 3.61 0.93
C ASP A 69 -16.82 2.73 1.56
N ALA A 70 -16.93 2.73 2.89
CA ALA A 70 -17.89 1.91 3.64
C ALA A 70 -19.35 2.31 3.42
N VAL A 71 -19.59 3.54 2.94
CA VAL A 71 -20.92 4.11 2.73
C VAL A 71 -21.26 4.19 1.24
N CYS A 72 -20.30 4.62 0.42
CA CYS A 72 -20.51 4.88 -1.01
C CYS A 72 -20.33 3.64 -1.89
N ILE A 73 -19.75 2.56 -1.37
CA ILE A 73 -19.64 1.28 -2.07
C ILE A 73 -20.58 0.28 -1.41
N ASN A 74 -21.38 -0.43 -2.21
CA ASN A 74 -22.17 -1.53 -1.68
C ASN A 74 -21.26 -2.68 -1.23
N GLN A 75 -20.97 -2.71 0.08
CA GLN A 75 -20.08 -3.71 0.67
C GLN A 75 -20.63 -5.14 0.60
N GLN A 76 -21.93 -5.31 0.31
CA GLN A 76 -22.59 -6.62 0.23
C GLN A 76 -22.58 -7.22 -1.19
N ASP A 77 -22.32 -6.41 -2.23
CA ASP A 77 -22.20 -6.88 -3.61
C ASP A 77 -20.72 -7.05 -3.98
N ALA A 78 -20.25 -8.29 -3.99
CA ALA A 78 -18.87 -8.62 -4.37
C ALA A 78 -18.53 -8.23 -5.82
N THR A 79 -19.53 -8.21 -6.72
CA THR A 79 -19.35 -7.80 -8.12
C THR A 79 -19.19 -6.30 -8.23
N GLU A 80 -20.01 -5.54 -7.51
CA GLU A 80 -19.87 -4.08 -7.43
C GLU A 80 -18.53 -3.72 -6.78
N LYS A 81 -18.22 -4.31 -5.62
CA LYS A 81 -16.95 -4.09 -4.92
C LYS A 81 -15.76 -4.33 -5.84
N PHE A 82 -15.78 -5.41 -6.62
CA PHE A 82 -14.73 -5.68 -7.60
C PHE A 82 -14.59 -4.55 -8.65
N LYS A 83 -15.71 -4.10 -9.22
CA LYS A 83 -15.71 -2.98 -10.17
C LYS A 83 -15.17 -1.71 -9.51
N GLN A 84 -15.60 -1.40 -8.29
CA GLN A 84 -15.18 -0.22 -7.55
C GLN A 84 -13.69 -0.26 -7.19
N VAL A 85 -13.13 -1.43 -6.89
CA VAL A 85 -11.69 -1.60 -6.69
C VAL A 85 -10.89 -1.12 -7.90
N ALA A 86 -11.37 -1.40 -9.13
CA ALA A 86 -10.73 -0.90 -10.35
C ALA A 86 -10.84 0.63 -10.51
N HIS A 87 -11.80 1.27 -9.84
CA HIS A 87 -12.06 2.70 -9.87
C HIS A 87 -11.43 3.49 -8.71
N MET A 88 -10.83 2.84 -7.71
CA MET A 88 -10.24 3.49 -6.53
C MET A 88 -9.28 4.63 -6.88
N LYS A 89 -8.41 4.44 -7.89
CA LYS A 89 -7.53 5.51 -8.39
C LYS A 89 -8.33 6.73 -8.82
N ALA A 90 -9.38 6.53 -9.62
CA ALA A 90 -10.18 7.63 -10.15
C ALA A 90 -10.95 8.37 -9.05
N VAL A 91 -11.35 7.67 -7.98
CA VAL A 91 -11.96 8.30 -6.82
C VAL A 91 -10.98 9.29 -6.19
N PHE A 92 -9.82 8.83 -5.74
CA PHE A 92 -8.87 9.74 -5.08
C PHE A 92 -8.26 10.79 -6.02
N ALA A 93 -8.12 10.50 -7.32
CA ALA A 93 -7.63 11.47 -8.30
C ALA A 93 -8.59 12.63 -8.55
N ASN A 94 -9.90 12.36 -8.53
CA ASN A 94 -10.94 13.33 -8.85
C ASN A 94 -11.51 14.03 -7.60
N ALA A 95 -11.10 13.60 -6.40
CA ALA A 95 -11.43 14.31 -5.17
C ALA A 95 -10.79 15.70 -5.17
N GLN A 96 -11.51 16.70 -4.65
CA GLN A 96 -10.99 18.05 -4.50
C GLN A 96 -9.79 18.08 -3.54
N TRP A 97 -9.90 17.31 -2.47
CA TRP A 97 -8.80 16.92 -1.61
C TRP A 97 -9.14 15.59 -0.93
N VAL A 98 -8.10 14.96 -0.40
CA VAL A 98 -8.19 13.73 0.38
C VAL A 98 -7.87 14.04 1.83
N VAL A 99 -8.63 13.46 2.74
CA VAL A 99 -8.35 13.50 4.18
C VAL A 99 -7.86 12.13 4.62
N ALA A 100 -6.59 12.05 5.01
CA ALA A 100 -6.04 10.88 5.69
C ALA A 100 -6.28 11.00 7.19
N TRP A 101 -7.24 10.23 7.70
CA TRP A 101 -7.53 10.11 9.12
C TRP A 101 -6.51 9.20 9.80
N MET A 102 -5.69 9.81 10.66
CA MET A 102 -4.58 9.19 11.38
C MET A 102 -4.97 8.65 12.76
N GLY A 103 -6.24 8.78 13.15
CA GLY A 103 -6.75 8.37 14.46
C GLY A 103 -6.81 9.51 15.47
N LEU A 104 -7.14 9.14 16.71
CA LEU A 104 -7.23 10.08 17.83
C LEU A 104 -5.87 10.70 18.18
N ALA A 105 -5.93 11.87 18.82
CA ALA A 105 -4.72 12.53 19.32
C ALA A 105 -4.01 11.63 20.34
N ALA A 106 -2.74 11.36 20.08
CA ALA A 106 -1.89 10.53 20.92
C ALA A 106 -0.41 10.79 20.59
N ASP A 107 0.47 10.49 21.55
CA ASP A 107 1.92 10.51 21.36
C ASP A 107 2.48 11.85 20.84
N GLY A 108 1.86 12.96 21.26
CA GLY A 108 2.27 14.32 20.87
C GLY A 108 1.86 14.74 19.44
N SER A 109 0.90 14.05 18.81
CA SER A 109 0.46 14.34 17.45
C SER A 109 -0.12 15.75 17.28
N ASP A 110 -0.79 16.25 18.30
CA ASP A 110 -1.44 17.56 18.28
C ASP A 110 -0.39 18.67 18.25
N GLU A 111 0.61 18.59 19.14
CA GLU A 111 1.74 19.51 19.19
C GLU A 111 2.57 19.43 17.90
N LEU A 112 2.79 18.22 17.37
CA LEU A 112 3.46 18.01 16.10
C LEU A 112 2.74 18.75 14.98
N LEU A 113 1.46 18.46 14.74
CA LEU A 113 0.72 19.02 13.60
C LEU A 113 0.57 20.56 13.71
N ARG A 114 0.41 21.10 14.93
CA ARG A 114 0.43 22.56 15.14
C ARG A 114 1.79 23.18 14.81
N ALA A 115 2.88 22.59 15.30
CA ALA A 115 4.22 23.08 15.02
C ALA A 115 4.53 23.09 13.51
N LEU A 116 4.05 22.08 12.78
CA LEU A 116 4.21 22.00 11.32
C LEU A 116 3.45 23.13 10.60
N ASN A 117 2.21 23.40 11.00
CA ASN A 117 1.43 24.51 10.43
C ASN A 117 2.01 25.89 10.73
N GLU A 118 2.56 26.09 11.93
CA GLU A 118 3.15 27.37 12.36
C GLU A 118 4.48 27.66 11.67
N THR A 119 5.27 26.63 11.41
CA THR A 119 6.58 26.79 10.77
C THR A 119 6.45 27.13 9.29
N GLY A 120 5.34 26.74 8.66
CA GLY A 120 5.13 26.82 7.21
C GLY A 120 6.16 25.98 6.44
N SER A 121 5.77 25.44 5.29
CA SER A 121 6.76 24.92 4.34
C SER A 121 7.67 26.06 3.89
N VAL A 122 8.79 26.27 4.60
CA VAL A 122 9.99 26.87 4.00
C VAL A 122 10.39 25.91 2.89
N ALA A 123 9.82 26.13 1.70
CA ALA A 123 10.41 25.65 0.48
C ALA A 123 11.87 26.09 0.57
N THR A 124 12.75 25.11 0.71
CA THR A 124 14.19 25.30 0.69
C THR A 124 14.55 25.93 -0.65
N THR A 125 14.51 27.26 -0.71
CA THR A 125 15.32 28.01 -1.64
C THR A 125 16.75 27.65 -1.27
N ALA A 126 17.33 26.79 -2.08
CA ALA A 126 18.74 26.48 -2.09
C ALA A 126 19.52 27.72 -2.56
N GLU A 127 19.48 28.81 -1.80
CA GLU A 127 20.34 29.96 -2.01
C GLU A 127 20.77 30.54 -0.65
N GLY A 128 22.05 30.29 -0.32
CA GLY A 128 22.88 31.16 0.51
C GLY A 128 22.37 31.51 1.91
N GLY A 129 22.60 30.65 2.89
CA GLY A 129 22.46 30.99 4.30
C GLY A 129 23.44 30.18 5.15
N SER A 130 24.13 30.85 6.07
CA SER A 130 25.14 30.30 6.99
C SER A 130 24.77 28.93 7.54
N GLY A 131 25.71 27.97 7.47
CA GLY A 131 25.55 26.55 7.88
C GLY A 131 25.32 26.29 9.37
N GLN A 132 24.45 27.06 10.03
CA GLN A 132 23.90 26.70 11.33
C GLN A 132 22.72 25.74 11.10
N LEU A 133 22.80 24.55 11.69
CA LEU A 133 21.68 23.62 11.70
C LEU A 133 20.55 24.22 12.53
N GLU A 134 19.39 24.45 11.91
CA GLU A 134 18.17 24.67 12.67
C GLU A 134 17.68 23.33 13.22
N GLU A 135 17.57 23.24 14.54
CA GLU A 135 16.88 22.11 15.17
C GLU A 135 15.43 22.08 14.69
N PRO A 136 14.85 20.89 14.46
CA PRO A 136 13.44 20.79 14.08
C PRO A 136 12.55 21.48 15.13
N SER A 137 11.60 22.30 14.67
CA SER A 137 10.60 22.95 15.53
C SER A 137 9.61 21.97 16.17
N PHE A 138 9.72 20.68 15.84
CA PHE A 138 8.86 19.60 16.31
C PHE A 138 9.65 18.54 17.08
N CYS A 139 8.96 17.80 17.95
CA CYS A 139 9.56 16.68 18.66
C CYS A 139 9.80 15.48 17.71
N PRO A 140 11.05 14.98 17.56
CA PRO A 140 11.32 13.81 16.69
C PRO A 140 10.57 12.54 17.11
N LYS A 141 10.33 12.35 18.42
CA LYS A 141 9.55 11.20 18.94
C LYS A 141 8.08 11.26 18.52
N ALA A 142 7.48 12.46 18.51
CA ALA A 142 6.11 12.64 18.04
C ALA A 142 6.01 12.37 16.53
N LEU A 143 6.98 12.83 15.74
CA LEU A 143 7.06 12.51 14.31
C LEU A 143 7.21 10.99 14.09
N HIS A 144 8.09 10.31 14.83
CA HIS A 144 8.24 8.85 14.76
C HIS A 144 6.92 8.13 15.02
N ALA A 145 6.26 8.44 16.15
CA ALA A 145 4.99 7.83 16.51
C ALA A 145 3.92 8.09 15.44
N PHE A 146 3.90 9.29 14.85
CA PHE A 146 3.00 9.64 13.77
C PHE A 146 3.21 8.84 12.48
N LEU A 147 4.45 8.61 12.09
CA LEU A 147 4.80 7.83 10.90
C LEU A 147 4.67 6.31 11.12
N ALA A 148 4.60 5.88 12.38
CA ALA A 148 4.41 4.48 12.78
C ALA A 148 2.93 4.09 12.88
N ARG A 149 1.99 5.05 12.78
CA ARG A 149 0.54 4.79 12.82
C ARG A 149 0.10 3.80 11.75
N GLU A 150 -0.90 2.98 12.10
CA GLU A 150 -1.38 1.86 11.27
C GLU A 150 -1.76 2.27 9.85
N TRP A 151 -2.28 3.49 9.66
CA TRP A 151 -2.64 4.03 8.35
C TRP A 151 -1.52 3.88 7.33
N TRP A 152 -0.28 4.19 7.71
CA TRP A 152 0.89 4.09 6.84
C TRP A 152 1.33 2.67 6.50
N THR A 153 0.77 1.68 7.19
CA THR A 153 1.10 0.27 7.02
C THR A 153 0.09 -0.45 6.14
N ARG A 154 -1.02 0.17 5.74
CA ARG A 154 -2.03 -0.50 4.91
C ARG A 154 -1.61 -0.45 3.43
N MET A 155 -1.91 -1.53 2.71
CA MET A 155 -1.61 -1.61 1.27
C MET A 155 -2.45 -0.61 0.45
N TRP A 156 -3.74 -0.49 0.77
CA TRP A 156 -4.65 0.39 0.03
C TRP A 156 -4.37 1.87 0.21
N THR A 157 -3.93 2.30 1.40
CA THR A 157 -3.58 3.72 1.69
C THR A 157 -2.45 4.24 0.81
N PHE A 158 -1.67 3.36 0.19
CA PHE A 158 -0.63 3.75 -0.75
C PHE A 158 -1.20 4.50 -1.98
N GLN A 159 -2.30 4.04 -2.58
CA GLN A 159 -2.93 4.82 -3.66
C GLN A 159 -3.55 6.12 -3.15
N GLU A 160 -4.11 6.08 -1.94
CA GLU A 160 -4.76 7.21 -1.28
C GLU A 160 -3.75 8.31 -0.91
N PHE A 161 -2.48 7.93 -0.78
CA PHE A 161 -1.33 8.82 -0.63
C PHE A 161 -0.79 9.30 -1.98
N MET A 162 -0.57 8.38 -2.92
CA MET A 162 0.18 8.64 -4.15
C MET A 162 -0.59 9.48 -5.17
N VAL A 163 -1.90 9.28 -5.25
CA VAL A 163 -2.75 9.80 -6.33
C VAL A 163 -3.23 11.24 -6.14
N PRO A 164 -3.70 11.68 -4.95
CA PRO A 164 -4.34 12.98 -4.85
C PRO A 164 -3.35 14.13 -4.94
N PHE A 165 -3.78 15.22 -5.58
CA PHE A 165 -3.01 16.46 -5.66
C PHE A 165 -2.99 17.22 -4.32
N MET A 166 -4.09 17.15 -3.56
CA MET A 166 -4.25 17.81 -2.27
C MET A 166 -4.57 16.75 -1.21
N LEU A 167 -3.69 16.61 -0.20
CA LEU A 167 -3.81 15.62 0.86
C LEU A 167 -3.60 16.28 2.22
N TRP A 168 -4.60 16.14 3.08
CA TRP A 168 -4.57 16.60 4.47
C TRP A 168 -4.47 15.41 5.41
N PHE A 169 -3.50 15.45 6.31
CA PHE A 169 -3.43 14.51 7.41
C PHE A 169 -4.16 15.07 8.61
N VAL A 170 -5.13 14.33 9.15
CA VAL A 170 -5.92 14.73 10.32
C VAL A 170 -5.70 13.73 11.45
N CYS A 171 -5.36 14.21 12.64
CA CYS A 171 -5.20 13.40 13.84
C CYS A 171 -5.85 14.12 15.03
N GLY A 172 -6.85 13.50 15.65
CA GLY A 172 -7.69 14.17 16.64
C GLY A 172 -8.37 15.40 16.03
N HIS A 173 -8.09 16.59 16.59
CA HIS A 173 -8.63 17.86 16.09
C HIS A 173 -7.56 18.72 15.39
N SER A 174 -6.36 18.19 15.21
CA SER A 174 -5.25 18.86 14.54
C SER A 174 -5.06 18.27 13.15
N TYR A 175 -4.57 19.08 12.22
CA TYR A 175 -4.36 18.66 10.84
C TYR A 175 -3.13 19.37 10.26
N ALA A 176 -2.50 18.78 9.24
CA ALA A 176 -1.44 19.42 8.46
C ALA A 176 -1.53 19.00 6.99
N HIS A 177 -1.07 19.87 6.09
CA HIS A 177 -1.01 19.53 4.68
C HIS A 177 0.16 18.55 4.42
N SER A 178 0.06 17.74 3.37
CA SER A 178 1.13 16.78 2.99
C SER A 178 2.49 17.46 2.83
N TYR A 179 2.55 18.63 2.20
CA TYR A 179 3.77 19.44 2.08
C TYR A 179 4.46 19.74 3.42
N ASP A 180 3.72 20.02 4.49
CA ASP A 180 4.31 20.32 5.79
C ASP A 180 4.89 19.05 6.44
N ILE A 181 4.22 17.90 6.27
CA ILE A 181 4.75 16.59 6.68
C ILE A 181 6.03 16.26 5.89
N PHE A 182 6.07 16.59 4.60
CA PHE A 182 7.23 16.31 3.74
C PHE A 182 8.42 17.20 4.12
N GLY A 183 8.17 18.48 4.41
CA GLY A 183 9.18 19.38 4.97
C GLY A 183 9.73 18.88 6.31
N ALA A 184 8.85 18.36 7.18
CA ALA A 184 9.26 17.75 8.46
C ALA A 184 10.18 16.54 8.26
N LEU A 185 9.81 15.65 7.34
CA LEU A 185 10.60 14.46 7.01
C LEU A 185 12.00 14.84 6.48
N ASN A 186 12.09 15.81 5.56
CA ASN A 186 13.35 16.32 5.03
C ASN A 186 14.24 16.94 6.12
N LYS A 187 13.67 17.77 7.00
CA LYS A 187 14.40 18.37 8.14
C LYS A 187 14.90 17.30 9.10
N ALA A 188 14.06 16.32 9.45
CA ALA A 188 14.42 15.23 10.35
C ALA A 188 15.57 14.37 9.77
N MET A 189 15.52 14.04 8.49
CA MET A 189 16.60 13.30 7.80
C MET A 189 17.91 14.07 7.79
N SER A 190 17.87 15.36 7.44
CA SER A 190 19.05 16.23 7.40
C SER A 190 19.70 16.39 8.78
N TYR A 191 18.87 16.46 9.83
CA TYR A 191 19.32 16.52 11.21
C TYR A 191 19.97 15.21 11.67
N LEU A 192 19.38 14.06 11.32
CA LEU A 192 19.92 12.74 11.68
C LEU A 192 21.24 12.43 10.96
N ASP A 193 21.33 12.68 9.65
CA ASP A 193 22.55 12.44 8.86
C ASP A 193 23.78 13.16 9.43
N ARG A 194 23.57 14.38 9.93
CA ARG A 194 24.65 15.24 10.47
C ARG A 194 24.94 15.03 11.96
N THR A 195 23.93 14.66 12.76
CA THR A 195 24.06 14.53 14.22
C THR A 195 24.41 13.10 14.65
N TYR A 196 24.06 12.09 13.87
CA TYR A 196 24.10 10.66 14.25
C TYR A 196 25.02 9.78 13.40
N TYR A 197 26.19 10.30 12.99
CA TYR A 197 27.17 9.55 12.18
C TYR A 197 27.73 8.25 12.83
N TYR A 198 27.37 7.90 14.08
CA TYR A 198 28.00 6.78 14.80
C TYR A 198 27.13 5.92 15.73
N ILE A 199 25.79 6.08 15.80
CA ILE A 199 25.00 5.34 16.81
C ILE A 199 23.72 4.74 16.22
N PHE A 200 23.84 3.48 15.79
CA PHE A 200 22.80 2.48 15.47
C PHE A 200 21.85 2.75 14.28
N GLU A 201 21.64 1.69 13.48
CA GLU A 201 20.40 1.44 12.73
C GLU A 201 19.23 1.39 13.72
N THR A 202 18.71 2.55 14.11
CA THR A 202 17.50 2.60 14.93
C THR A 202 16.28 2.36 14.05
N GLU A 203 15.25 1.71 14.61
CA GLU A 203 13.94 1.54 13.98
C GLU A 203 13.39 2.87 13.41
N PHE A 204 13.70 3.98 14.08
CA PHE A 204 13.33 5.32 13.65
C PHE A 204 13.97 5.74 12.32
N SER A 205 15.29 5.55 12.16
CA SER A 205 15.99 5.90 10.92
C SER A 205 15.46 5.10 9.73
N ASN A 206 15.17 3.81 9.93
CA ASN A 206 14.59 2.95 8.90
C ASN A 206 13.18 3.39 8.53
N LEU A 207 12.34 3.74 9.52
CA LEU A 207 11.00 4.26 9.25
C LEU A 207 11.06 5.57 8.47
N LEU A 208 11.90 6.52 8.89
CA LEU A 208 12.06 7.80 8.19
C LEU A 208 12.55 7.60 6.76
N ALA A 209 13.57 6.77 6.55
CA ALA A 209 14.07 6.44 5.21
C ALA A 209 12.98 5.84 4.33
N TRP A 210 12.14 4.94 4.87
CA TRP A 210 11.01 4.38 4.13
C TRP A 210 9.95 5.42 3.78
N ARG A 211 9.61 6.33 4.71
CA ARG A 211 8.64 7.40 4.43
C ARG A 211 9.18 8.37 3.40
N MET A 212 10.46 8.74 3.48
CA MET A 212 11.15 9.51 2.45
C MET A 212 11.11 8.84 1.09
N HIS A 213 11.35 7.52 1.02
CA HIS A 213 11.28 6.80 -0.24
C HIS A 213 9.88 6.86 -0.86
N MET A 214 8.81 6.78 -0.04
CA MET A 214 7.45 7.01 -0.53
C MET A 214 7.26 8.43 -1.08
N LEU A 215 7.85 9.45 -0.44
CA LEU A 215 7.77 10.84 -0.92
C LEU A 215 8.43 11.01 -2.29
N LEU A 216 9.65 10.51 -2.43
CA LEU A 216 10.40 10.59 -3.69
C LEU A 216 9.68 9.85 -4.82
N LEU A 217 9.05 8.72 -4.50
CA LEU A 217 8.19 8.01 -5.45
C LEU A 217 6.92 8.80 -5.78
N HIS A 218 6.31 9.49 -4.82
CA HIS A 218 5.16 10.35 -5.06
C HIS A 218 5.51 11.52 -5.99
N GLU A 219 6.62 12.21 -5.75
CA GLU A 219 7.11 13.28 -6.62
C GLU A 219 7.32 12.77 -8.05
N ARG A 220 8.03 11.63 -8.19
CA ARG A 220 8.22 10.97 -9.49
C ARG A 220 6.89 10.57 -10.15
N PHE A 221 5.94 10.02 -9.39
CA PHE A 221 4.62 9.66 -9.90
C PHE A 221 3.83 10.89 -10.34
N MET A 222 3.96 12.02 -9.66
CA MET A 222 3.31 13.25 -10.06
C MET A 222 3.81 13.77 -11.40
N GLU A 223 5.06 13.48 -11.76
CA GLU A 223 5.66 13.80 -13.06
C GLU A 223 5.32 12.75 -14.13
N GLU A 224 5.60 11.47 -13.85
CA GLU A 224 5.50 10.37 -14.81
C GLU A 224 4.07 9.82 -14.99
N LYS A 225 3.18 10.02 -14.01
CA LYS A 225 1.79 9.49 -13.93
C LYS A 225 1.65 7.97 -13.90
N GLU A 226 2.76 7.25 -14.01
CA GLU A 226 2.87 5.81 -13.86
C GLU A 226 4.27 5.45 -13.31
N LEU A 227 4.37 4.31 -12.64
CA LEU A 227 5.60 3.79 -12.07
C LEU A 227 5.80 2.30 -12.44
N PRO A 228 7.04 1.81 -12.56
CA PRO A 228 7.31 0.40 -12.74
C PRO A 228 6.77 -0.43 -11.56
N LEU A 229 6.17 -1.58 -11.86
CA LEU A 229 5.63 -2.48 -10.84
C LEU A 229 6.68 -2.88 -9.78
N LEU A 230 7.92 -3.09 -10.19
CA LEU A 230 8.99 -3.46 -9.27
C LEU A 230 9.23 -2.38 -8.19
N ASP A 231 9.28 -1.11 -8.60
CA ASP A 231 9.49 0.02 -7.69
C ASP A 231 8.31 0.13 -6.70
N LEU A 232 7.08 -0.07 -7.19
CA LEU A 232 5.86 -0.07 -6.37
C LEU A 232 5.85 -1.22 -5.35
N ILE A 233 6.28 -2.43 -5.73
CA ILE A 233 6.36 -3.58 -4.81
C ILE A 233 7.44 -3.35 -3.75
N GLU A 234 8.60 -2.81 -4.13
CA GLU A 234 9.66 -2.50 -3.17
C GLU A 234 9.19 -1.48 -2.13
N ALA A 235 8.51 -0.42 -2.58
CA ALA A 235 7.97 0.63 -1.71
C ALA A 235 6.89 0.15 -0.75
N THR A 236 6.20 -0.93 -1.11
CA THR A 236 5.04 -1.46 -0.36
C THR A 236 5.30 -2.84 0.23
N LYS A 237 6.55 -3.32 0.25
CA LYS A 237 6.89 -4.69 0.68
C LYS A 237 6.38 -5.02 2.09
N ASP A 238 6.47 -4.05 3.00
CA ASP A 238 6.06 -4.18 4.40
C ASP A 238 4.60 -3.78 4.66
N ALA A 239 3.88 -3.32 3.61
CA ALA A 239 2.48 -2.98 3.74
C ALA A 239 1.61 -4.23 3.94
N LYS A 240 0.57 -4.06 4.74
CA LYS A 240 -0.35 -5.07 5.24
C LYS A 240 -1.63 -5.07 4.40
N CYS A 241 -2.10 -6.27 4.07
CA CYS A 241 -3.38 -6.52 3.44
C CYS A 241 -3.99 -7.82 3.97
N THR A 242 -5.32 -7.87 4.00
CA THR A 242 -6.08 -9.04 4.46
C THR A 242 -6.27 -10.08 3.35
N ASP A 243 -6.36 -9.62 2.10
CA ASP A 243 -6.29 -10.44 0.91
C ASP A 243 -4.88 -10.31 0.31
N PRO A 244 -4.12 -11.41 0.13
CA PRO A 244 -2.77 -11.32 -0.42
C PRO A 244 -2.72 -10.71 -1.83
N ARG A 245 -3.79 -10.84 -2.63
CA ARG A 245 -3.84 -10.29 -4.00
C ARG A 245 -3.81 -8.77 -4.03
N ASP A 246 -4.25 -8.13 -2.95
CA ASP A 246 -4.21 -6.66 -2.79
C ASP A 246 -2.80 -6.10 -2.87
N ARG A 247 -1.75 -6.92 -2.62
CA ARG A 247 -0.37 -6.50 -2.82
C ARG A 247 -0.05 -6.09 -4.26
N ILE A 248 -0.87 -6.54 -5.21
CA ILE A 248 -0.77 -6.19 -6.63
C ILE A 248 -1.97 -5.34 -7.04
N PHE A 249 -3.19 -5.70 -6.61
CA PHE A 249 -4.40 -5.01 -7.03
C PHE A 249 -4.44 -3.55 -6.56
N ALA A 250 -3.92 -3.27 -5.36
CA ALA A 250 -3.75 -1.91 -4.85
C ALA A 250 -2.62 -1.14 -5.54
N LEU A 251 -1.95 -1.68 -6.56
CA LEU A 251 -0.92 -0.98 -7.33
C LEU A 251 -1.35 -0.73 -8.78
N LEU A 252 -2.49 -1.31 -9.22
CA LEU A 252 -2.99 -1.22 -10.60
C LEU A 252 -3.30 0.19 -11.08
N GLY A 253 -3.59 1.11 -10.15
CA GLY A 253 -3.80 2.51 -10.46
C GLY A 253 -2.48 3.26 -10.74
N LEU A 254 -1.37 2.78 -10.18
CA LEU A 254 -0.09 3.48 -10.19
C LEU A 254 0.88 2.94 -11.24
N MET A 255 0.67 1.71 -11.70
CA MET A 255 1.58 1.04 -12.61
C MET A 255 1.50 1.49 -14.07
N GLY A 256 2.57 1.23 -14.82
CA GLY A 256 2.64 1.41 -16.26
C GLY A 256 1.53 0.69 -17.02
N GLN A 257 0.95 1.35 -18.04
CA GLN A 257 -0.17 0.75 -18.80
C GLN A 257 0.20 -0.58 -19.47
N ASP A 258 1.42 -0.71 -19.98
CA ASP A 258 1.88 -1.93 -20.63
C ASP A 258 2.05 -3.07 -19.62
N GLU A 259 2.65 -2.81 -18.46
CA GLU A 259 2.73 -3.79 -17.37
C GLU A 259 1.34 -4.26 -16.94
N LYS A 260 0.41 -3.31 -16.74
CA LYS A 260 -0.98 -3.57 -16.34
C LYS A 260 -1.72 -4.52 -17.28
N ARG A 261 -1.54 -4.38 -18.60
CA ARG A 261 -2.18 -5.24 -19.62
C ARG A 261 -1.79 -6.71 -19.48
N HIS A 262 -0.61 -6.99 -18.95
CA HIS A 262 -0.07 -8.35 -18.82
C HIS A 262 -0.43 -9.04 -17.50
N LEU A 263 -0.98 -8.31 -16.52
CA LEU A 263 -1.21 -8.82 -15.16
C LEU A 263 -2.52 -9.59 -14.96
N ASN A 264 -3.48 -9.49 -15.89
CA ASN A 264 -4.83 -10.10 -15.83
C ASN A 264 -5.38 -10.24 -14.40
N CYS A 265 -5.84 -9.13 -13.83
CA CYS A 265 -6.27 -9.05 -12.43
C CYS A 265 -7.78 -9.30 -12.29
N ASP A 266 -8.11 -10.49 -11.81
CA ASP A 266 -9.47 -10.89 -11.43
C ASP A 266 -9.42 -11.49 -10.01
N TYR A 267 -10.35 -11.12 -9.13
CA TYR A 267 -10.46 -11.76 -7.80
C TYR A 267 -10.98 -13.20 -7.87
N LYS A 268 -11.34 -13.69 -9.05
CA LYS A 268 -11.51 -15.14 -9.31
C LYS A 268 -10.17 -15.85 -9.42
N SER A 269 -9.09 -15.16 -9.77
CA SER A 269 -7.74 -15.72 -9.82
C SER A 269 -7.25 -16.05 -8.41
N SER A 270 -6.51 -17.15 -8.31
CA SER A 270 -5.81 -17.52 -7.09
C SER A 270 -4.66 -16.54 -6.78
N PRO A 271 -4.25 -16.39 -5.52
CA PRO A 271 -3.07 -15.59 -5.17
C PRO A 271 -1.80 -16.03 -5.90
N CYS A 272 -1.57 -17.35 -6.09
CA CYS A 272 -0.40 -17.85 -6.82
C CYS A 272 -0.41 -17.34 -8.28
N GLU A 273 -1.54 -17.39 -8.98
CA GLU A 273 -1.64 -16.89 -10.36
C GLU A 273 -1.32 -15.40 -10.46
N VAL A 274 -1.88 -14.59 -9.55
CA VAL A 274 -1.62 -13.14 -9.52
C VAL A 274 -0.14 -12.84 -9.33
N PHE A 275 0.52 -13.51 -8.37
CA PHE A 275 1.94 -13.31 -8.12
C PHE A 275 2.84 -13.84 -9.24
N CYS A 276 2.52 -14.99 -9.83
CA CYS A 276 3.24 -15.50 -10.99
C CYS A 276 3.14 -14.53 -12.17
N ASN A 277 1.97 -13.94 -12.43
CA ASN A 277 1.82 -12.93 -13.48
C ASN A 277 2.64 -11.67 -13.15
N ALA A 278 2.59 -11.19 -11.91
CA ALA A 278 3.41 -10.05 -11.48
C ALA A 278 4.91 -10.28 -11.70
N ILE A 279 5.44 -11.46 -11.35
CA ILE A 279 6.85 -11.82 -11.58
C ILE A 279 7.18 -11.85 -13.06
N ARG A 280 6.29 -12.40 -13.89
CA ARG A 280 6.48 -12.41 -15.34
C ARG A 280 6.60 -10.99 -15.88
N VAL A 281 5.71 -10.10 -15.45
CA VAL A 281 5.73 -8.69 -15.86
C VAL A 281 7.03 -8.00 -15.44
N MET A 282 7.44 -8.12 -14.18
CA MET A 282 8.70 -7.53 -13.69
C MET A 282 9.94 -8.07 -14.41
N ALA A 283 9.85 -9.28 -14.98
CA ALA A 283 10.95 -9.92 -15.65
C ALA A 283 11.08 -9.55 -17.14
N ILE A 284 10.09 -8.87 -17.75
CA ILE A 284 10.11 -8.56 -19.19
C ILE A 284 11.20 -7.54 -19.58
N ASP A 285 11.72 -6.74 -18.65
CA ASP A 285 12.84 -5.82 -18.91
C ASP A 285 13.85 -5.77 -17.73
N PRO A 286 14.76 -6.77 -17.63
CA PRO A 286 15.69 -6.88 -16.54
C PRO A 286 16.94 -6.05 -16.82
N GLY A 287 16.84 -4.73 -16.70
CA GLY A 287 18.02 -3.90 -16.49
C GLY A 287 18.90 -4.48 -15.36
N VAL A 288 20.21 -4.32 -15.45
CA VAL A 288 21.16 -4.83 -14.45
C VAL A 288 20.80 -4.28 -13.06
N GLY A 289 20.56 -5.18 -12.09
CA GLY A 289 20.07 -4.83 -10.74
C GLY A 289 18.61 -5.18 -10.49
N ARG A 290 17.73 -5.11 -11.51
CA ARG A 290 16.31 -5.50 -11.38
C ARG A 290 16.12 -6.99 -11.12
N ALA A 291 16.94 -7.85 -11.71
CA ALA A 291 16.86 -9.30 -11.48
C ALA A 291 17.11 -9.70 -10.01
N ALA A 292 18.00 -9.01 -9.30
CA ALA A 292 18.26 -9.27 -7.89
C ALA A 292 17.06 -8.88 -7.02
N LYS A 293 16.46 -7.72 -7.29
CA LYS A 293 15.26 -7.21 -6.64
C LYS A 293 14.02 -8.09 -6.88
N VAL A 294 13.86 -8.60 -8.10
CA VAL A 294 12.83 -9.60 -8.41
C VAL A 294 13.04 -10.87 -7.59
N THR A 295 14.28 -11.34 -7.46
CA THR A 295 14.61 -12.53 -6.65
C THR A 295 14.22 -12.31 -5.17
N GLU A 296 14.61 -11.17 -4.60
CA GLU A 296 14.27 -10.79 -3.22
C GLU A 296 12.75 -10.73 -3.00
N THR A 297 12.02 -10.14 -3.96
CA THR A 297 10.55 -10.06 -3.92
C THR A 297 9.90 -11.45 -3.88
N VAL A 298 10.38 -12.37 -4.72
CA VAL A 298 9.87 -13.74 -4.74
C VAL A 298 10.12 -14.45 -3.41
N ASP A 299 11.31 -14.29 -2.83
CA ASP A 299 11.67 -14.89 -1.54
C ASP A 299 10.86 -14.30 -0.38
N LEU A 300 10.46 -13.03 -0.48
CA LEU A 300 9.57 -12.39 0.49
C LEU A 300 8.16 -12.97 0.39
N TRP A 301 7.61 -13.12 -0.83
CA TRP A 301 6.26 -13.65 -1.00
C TRP A 301 6.13 -15.10 -0.56
N LYS A 302 7.16 -15.94 -0.77
CA LYS A 302 7.18 -17.32 -0.24
C LYS A 302 7.04 -17.41 1.28
N ARG A 303 7.45 -16.37 2.01
CA ARG A 303 7.42 -16.31 3.48
C ARG A 303 6.10 -15.75 4.04
N LEU A 304 5.17 -15.29 3.19
CA LEU A 304 3.90 -14.77 3.67
C LEU A 304 3.03 -15.90 4.24
N PRO A 305 2.41 -15.69 5.41
CA PRO A 305 1.59 -16.72 6.07
C PRO A 305 0.34 -17.07 5.25
N SER A 306 0.05 -18.37 5.13
CA SER A 306 -1.24 -18.91 4.68
C SER A 306 -2.33 -18.50 5.68
N ARG A 307 -3.55 -18.16 5.22
CA ARG A 307 -4.67 -17.90 6.15
C ARG A 307 -4.91 -19.13 7.03
N GLY A 308 -4.80 -18.98 8.35
CA GLY A 308 -5.30 -19.98 9.32
C GLY A 308 -4.38 -20.36 10.49
N GLY A 309 -3.20 -19.77 10.67
CA GLY A 309 -2.31 -20.13 11.78
C GLY A 309 -2.07 -18.99 12.76
N THR A 310 -2.73 -19.02 13.92
CA THR A 310 -2.20 -18.43 15.16
C THR A 310 -0.77 -18.91 15.37
N LYS A 311 0.12 -18.02 15.84
CA LYS A 311 1.46 -18.37 16.32
C LYS A 311 1.37 -19.61 17.22
N LEU A 312 1.96 -20.72 16.82
CA LEU A 312 2.25 -21.82 17.73
C LEU A 312 3.72 -21.69 18.13
N GLN A 313 3.91 -21.43 19.41
CA GLN A 313 5.17 -21.63 20.10
C GLN A 313 5.61 -23.08 19.93
N GLU A 314 6.92 -23.25 19.86
CA GLU A 314 7.66 -24.50 19.87
C GLU A 314 7.12 -25.45 20.96
N HIS A 315 6.73 -26.68 20.59
CA HIS A 315 7.07 -27.95 21.26
C HIS A 315 6.23 -29.15 20.74
N ASP A 316 6.92 -30.05 20.03
CA ASP A 316 6.78 -31.52 20.07
C ASP A 316 5.56 -32.22 19.43
N PRO A 317 5.55 -33.57 19.27
CA PRO A 317 5.63 -34.25 17.99
C PRO A 317 4.39 -35.15 17.74
N LEU A 318 4.29 -35.78 16.57
CA LEU A 318 3.22 -36.71 16.15
C LEU A 318 1.98 -36.03 15.54
N GLN A 319 1.96 -36.12 14.22
CA GLN A 319 0.87 -36.56 13.35
C GLN A 319 -0.56 -36.67 13.93
N GLN A 320 -1.49 -36.39 13.01
CA GLN A 320 -2.91 -36.76 12.96
C GLN A 320 -3.87 -35.66 13.42
N VAL A 321 -4.35 -34.84 12.48
CA VAL A 321 -5.68 -34.96 11.85
C VAL A 321 -5.63 -34.15 10.55
N VAL A 322 -5.74 -34.81 9.40
CA VAL A 322 -5.84 -34.15 8.08
C VAL A 322 -7.28 -34.31 7.57
N PRO A 323 -8.10 -33.25 7.55
CA PRO A 323 -9.31 -33.22 6.74
C PRO A 323 -8.99 -32.76 5.31
N ALA A 324 -9.73 -33.32 4.36
CA ALA A 324 -9.50 -33.24 2.92
C ALA A 324 -9.73 -31.84 2.31
N ARG A 325 -8.84 -31.49 1.38
CA ARG A 325 -8.94 -30.48 0.30
C ARG A 325 -9.10 -29.02 0.72
N TRP A 326 -7.95 -28.37 0.85
CA TRP A 326 -7.66 -27.03 0.32
C TRP A 326 -6.21 -27.05 -0.20
N GLU A 327 -6.00 -27.10 -1.52
CA GLU A 327 -4.68 -26.93 -2.14
C GLU A 327 -4.48 -25.45 -2.48
N CYS A 328 -3.97 -24.68 -1.53
CA CYS A 328 -2.88 -23.70 -1.66
C CYS A 328 -2.67 -23.02 -0.30
N ASP A 329 -2.29 -23.80 0.71
CA ASP A 329 -2.02 -23.33 2.08
C ASP A 329 -0.58 -22.80 2.22
N GLY A 330 -0.32 -21.67 1.56
CA GLY A 330 0.93 -20.93 1.63
C GLY A 330 1.48 -20.68 0.23
N ILE A 331 2.26 -19.62 0.04
CA ILE A 331 2.86 -19.27 -1.26
C ILE A 331 4.05 -20.22 -1.58
N ALA A 332 3.94 -21.50 -1.21
CA ALA A 332 4.84 -22.58 -1.61
C ALA A 332 4.31 -23.24 -2.89
N CYS A 333 4.04 -22.42 -3.91
CA CYS A 333 3.58 -22.86 -5.22
C CYS A 333 4.82 -23.29 -6.05
N SER A 334 4.83 -24.50 -6.61
CA SER A 334 5.92 -24.96 -7.50
C SER A 334 6.18 -23.98 -8.65
N SER A 335 5.13 -23.30 -9.11
CA SER A 335 5.18 -22.20 -10.09
C SER A 335 6.00 -21.00 -9.64
N LEU A 336 5.98 -20.63 -8.36
CA LEU A 336 6.80 -19.53 -7.83
C LEU A 336 8.25 -19.93 -7.63
N THR A 337 8.49 -21.19 -7.27
CA THR A 337 9.83 -21.77 -7.27
C THR A 337 10.39 -21.82 -8.69
N LEU A 338 9.59 -22.16 -9.69
CA LEU A 338 9.98 -22.10 -11.09
C LEU A 338 10.28 -20.66 -11.54
N CYS A 339 9.43 -19.69 -11.20
CA CYS A 339 9.69 -18.26 -11.44
C CYS A 339 11.01 -17.80 -10.80
N LEU A 340 11.32 -18.26 -9.57
CA LEU A 340 12.59 -17.97 -8.90
C LEU A 340 13.78 -18.56 -9.66
N HIS A 341 13.71 -19.83 -10.06
CA HIS A 341 14.78 -20.48 -10.83
C HIS A 341 15.03 -19.75 -12.15
N ILE A 342 13.96 -19.29 -12.82
CA ILE A 342 14.07 -18.51 -14.05
C ILE A 342 14.75 -17.15 -13.77
N ALA A 343 14.34 -16.44 -12.72
CA ALA A 343 14.96 -15.17 -12.31
C ALA A 343 16.44 -15.33 -11.93
N GLN A 344 16.79 -16.38 -11.18
CA GLN A 344 18.17 -16.70 -10.78
C GLN A 344 19.03 -17.12 -11.98
N SER A 345 18.48 -17.94 -12.88
CA SER A 345 19.16 -18.35 -14.12
C SER A 345 19.43 -17.16 -15.04
N ALA A 346 18.54 -16.16 -15.06
CA ALA A 346 18.73 -14.93 -15.83
C ALA A 346 19.87 -14.06 -15.27
N LYS A 347 19.96 -13.94 -13.94
CA LYS A 347 21.07 -13.27 -13.24
C LYS A 347 22.44 -13.84 -13.64
N THR A 348 22.53 -15.15 -13.85
CA THR A 348 23.77 -15.82 -14.23
C THR A 348 24.05 -15.83 -15.73
N SER A 349 23.03 -15.72 -16.59
CA SER A 349 23.16 -15.92 -18.04
C SER A 349 23.05 -14.65 -18.88
N GLY A 350 22.63 -13.51 -18.30
CA GLY A 350 22.49 -12.23 -19.02
C GLY A 350 21.47 -12.27 -20.15
N LYS A 351 20.53 -13.23 -20.14
CA LYS A 351 19.55 -13.45 -21.21
C LYS A 351 18.18 -12.87 -20.88
N ASP A 352 17.51 -12.39 -21.93
CA ASP A 352 16.14 -11.86 -21.93
C ASP A 352 15.12 -12.89 -21.40
N ILE A 353 14.58 -12.60 -20.22
CA ILE A 353 13.67 -13.48 -19.47
C ILE A 353 12.32 -13.64 -20.18
N ALA A 354 11.92 -12.65 -20.99
CA ALA A 354 10.64 -12.60 -21.68
C ALA A 354 10.38 -13.85 -22.55
N ARG A 355 11.40 -14.40 -23.23
CA ARG A 355 11.21 -15.55 -24.12
C ARG A 355 10.94 -16.87 -23.39
N ALA A 356 11.57 -17.12 -22.24
CA ALA A 356 11.39 -18.37 -21.50
C ALA A 356 10.02 -18.43 -20.79
N LEU A 357 9.54 -17.29 -20.28
CA LEU A 357 8.26 -17.22 -19.57
C LEU A 357 7.04 -17.24 -20.50
N ILE A 358 7.15 -16.68 -21.71
CA ILE A 358 6.05 -16.68 -22.70
C ILE A 358 5.85 -18.08 -23.29
N MET A 359 6.93 -18.81 -23.62
CA MET A 359 6.83 -20.15 -24.24
C MET A 359 6.23 -21.22 -23.31
N GLY A 360 6.37 -21.07 -21.99
CA GLY A 360 5.77 -22.01 -21.02
C GLY A 360 4.25 -21.99 -20.93
N SER A 361 3.58 -20.99 -21.55
CA SER A 361 2.12 -20.81 -21.50
C SER A 361 1.35 -21.41 -22.69
N GLN A 362 2.03 -21.78 -23.79
CA GLN A 362 1.38 -22.37 -24.97
C GLN A 362 1.43 -23.90 -25.03
N GLY A 363 2.14 -24.56 -24.11
CA GLY A 363 2.19 -26.02 -24.03
C GLY A 363 1.46 -26.53 -22.80
N SER A 364 0.37 -27.28 -22.98
CA SER A 364 -0.11 -28.17 -21.91
C SER A 364 1.06 -29.09 -21.56
N TRP A 365 1.59 -29.01 -20.35
CA TRP A 365 2.55 -29.99 -19.85
C TRP A 365 1.78 -31.30 -19.66
N ARG A 366 1.69 -32.09 -20.73
CA ARG A 366 1.31 -33.50 -20.61
C ARG A 366 2.40 -34.17 -19.79
N ASP A 367 1.96 -34.57 -18.61
CA ASP A 367 2.58 -35.53 -17.73
C ASP A 367 3.19 -36.69 -18.56
N GLN A 368 4.51 -36.72 -18.68
CA GLN A 368 5.24 -37.93 -19.07
C GLN A 368 5.93 -38.48 -17.83
N GLY A 369 5.11 -38.97 -16.91
CA GLY A 369 5.51 -39.97 -15.95
C GLY A 369 5.75 -41.33 -16.64
N ARG A 370 6.99 -41.80 -16.54
CA ARG A 370 7.41 -43.22 -16.47
C ARG A 370 6.85 -44.23 -17.48
N SER A 371 7.76 -44.74 -18.31
CA SER A 371 7.93 -46.19 -18.47
C SER A 371 9.42 -46.51 -18.61
N GLY A 372 10.02 -47.05 -17.55
CA GLY A 372 11.19 -47.89 -17.70
C GLY A 372 10.74 -49.32 -17.96
N ASP A 373 11.37 -50.02 -18.91
CA ASP A 373 11.93 -51.34 -18.66
C ASP A 373 12.69 -51.92 -19.88
N ARG A 374 13.88 -52.44 -19.55
CA ARG A 374 14.56 -53.64 -20.05
C ARG A 374 15.22 -53.74 -21.43
N ASP A 375 16.53 -53.93 -21.33
CA ASP A 375 17.41 -54.86 -22.07
C ASP A 375 16.71 -56.01 -22.84
N THR A 376 17.19 -56.28 -24.07
CA THR A 376 17.97 -57.49 -24.46
C THR A 376 17.84 -57.78 -25.97
N GLY A 377 18.99 -58.04 -26.62
CA GLY A 377 19.12 -59.02 -27.71
C GLY A 377 18.91 -58.55 -29.16
N GLY A 378 19.97 -58.60 -29.96
CA GLY A 378 19.95 -58.49 -31.41
C GLY A 378 21.26 -58.02 -31.99
#